data_AF-X0TCG8-F1
#
_entry.id   AF-X0TCG8-F1
#
_cell.length_a   1.000
_cell.length_b   1.000
_cell.length_c   1.000
_cell.angle_alpha   90.00
_cell.angle_beta   90.00
_cell.angle_gamma   90.00
#
_symmetry.space_group_name_H-M   'P 1'
#
loop_
_entity.id
_entity.type
_entity.pdbx_description
1 polymer ?
#
loop_
_entity_poly.entity_id
_entity_poly.type
_entity_poly.pdbx_seq_one_letter_code
_entity_poly.pdbx_strand_id
1 'polypeptide(L)' 'MEIKISHSWLMDHLDTKATPKQIANYLSLCGPSIDKIEKINSDWVYTIEVTTNRVDMA' A
#
# COMPACT_ATOMS: atom_id res chain seq x y z
N MET A 1 13.44 0.81 1.42
CA MET A 1 13.14 0.95 -0.02
C MET A 1 11.78 1.62 -0.11
N GLU A 2 11.63 2.63 -0.98
CA GLU A 2 10.34 3.28 -1.21
C GLU A 2 9.67 2.66 -2.44
N ILE A 3 8.42 2.23 -2.29
CA ILE A 3 7.60 1.65 -3.35
C ILE A 3 6.30 2.43 -3.46
N LYS A 4 5.85 2.72 -4.68
CA LYS A 4 4.57 3.38 -4.94
C LYS A 4 3.63 2.42 -5.65
N ILE A 5 2.45 2.21 -5.06
CA ILE A 5 1.46 1.27 -5.58
C ILE A 5 0.11 1.98 -5.70
N SER A 6 -0.56 1.76 -6.82
CA SER A 6 -1.91 2.28 -7.06
C SER A 6 -2.96 1.36 -6.44
N HIS A 7 -4.02 1.93 -5.90
CA HIS A 7 -5.11 1.20 -5.28
C HIS A 7 -5.86 0.37 -6.31
N SER A 8 -6.10 0.91 -7.50
CA SER A 8 -6.71 0.15 -8.59
C SER A 8 -5.91 -1.13 -8.92
N TRP A 9 -4.58 -1.05 -9.03
CA TRP A 9 -3.72 -2.22 -9.26
C TRP A 9 -3.77 -3.22 -8.10
N LEU A 10 -3.85 -2.74 -6.86
CA LEU A 10 -3.98 -3.61 -5.69
C LEU A 10 -5.31 -4.38 -5.72
N MET A 11 -6.41 -3.73 -6.13
CA MET A 11 -7.74 -4.34 -6.20
C MET A 11 -7.87 -5.38 -7.32
N ASP A 12 -7.03 -5.32 -8.36
CA ASP A 12 -6.94 -6.39 -9.37
C ASP A 12 -6.49 -7.73 -8.76
N HIS A 13 -5.80 -7.69 -7.62
CA HIS A 13 -5.25 -8.85 -6.92
C HIS A 13 -5.95 -9.12 -5.58
N LEU A 14 -6.81 -8.21 -5.13
CA LEU A 14 -7.40 -8.21 -3.79
C LEU A 14 -8.89 -7.88 -3.87
N ASP A 15 -9.75 -8.86 -3.61
CA ASP A 15 -11.20 -8.63 -3.46
C ASP A 15 -11.52 -8.23 -2.01
N THR A 16 -11.83 -6.96 -1.79
CA THR A 16 -12.13 -6.43 -0.46
C THR A 16 -13.09 -5.24 -0.50
N LYS A 17 -13.79 -5.02 0.62
CA LYS A 17 -14.62 -3.82 0.86
C LYS A 17 -13.89 -2.78 1.71
N ALA A 18 -12.62 -3.02 2.06
CA ALA A 18 -11.83 -2.13 2.88
C ALA A 18 -11.57 -0.79 2.17
N THR A 19 -11.71 0.30 2.90
CA THR A 19 -11.35 1.64 2.40
C THR A 19 -9.84 1.76 2.24
N PRO A 20 -9.33 2.67 1.38
CA PRO A 20 -7.89 2.86 1.21
C PRO A 20 -7.14 3.12 2.52
N LYS A 21 -7.76 3.84 3.47
CA LYS A 21 -7.21 4.11 4.80
C LYS A 21 -7.13 2.86 5.68
N GLN A 22 -8.12 1.97 5.59
CA GLN A 22 -8.09 0.69 6.30
C GLN A 22 -7.02 -0.23 5.74
N ILE A 23 -6.90 -0.32 4.41
CA ILE A 23 -5.87 -1.10 3.73
C ILE A 23 -4.48 -0.64 4.16
N ALA A 24 -4.24 0.67 4.20
CA ALA A 24 -2.98 1.21 4.69
C ALA A 24 -2.70 0.80 6.14
N ASN A 25 -3.68 0.89 7.05
CA ASN A 25 -3.50 0.41 8.42
C ASN A 25 -3.18 -1.08 8.48
N TYR A 26 -3.86 -1.92 7.69
CA TYR A 26 -3.62 -3.36 7.68
C TYR A 26 -2.24 -3.73 7.11
N LEU A 27 -1.82 -3.08 6.03
CA LEU A 27 -0.49 -3.27 5.46
C LEU A 27 0.61 -2.86 6.46
N SER A 28 0.42 -1.76 7.20
CA SER A 28 1.34 -1.33 8.28
C SER A 28 1.48 -2.37 9.41
N LEU A 29 0.49 -3.23 9.63
CA LEU A 29 0.58 -4.31 10.62
C LEU A 29 1.38 -5.51 10.11
N CYS A 30 1.55 -5.64 8.78
CA CYS A 30 2.18 -6.80 8.16
C CYS A 30 3.69 -6.64 7.95
N GLY A 31 4.28 -5.49 8.33
CA GLY A 31 5.70 -5.21 8.16
C GLY A 31 6.01 -3.95 7.34
N PRO A 32 5.47 -3.78 6.12
CA PRO A 32 5.73 -2.58 5.33
C PRO A 32 5.04 -1.36 5.95
N SER A 33 5.76 -0.27 6.14
CA SER A 33 5.21 0.97 6.71
C SER A 33 4.58 1.83 5.62
N ILE A 34 3.33 2.27 5.79
CA ILE A 34 2.74 3.24 4.87
C ILE A 34 3.14 4.65 5.34
N ASP A 35 3.91 5.34 4.51
CA ASP A 35 4.35 6.72 4.77
C ASP A 35 3.24 7.72 4.39
N LYS A 36 2.63 7.52 3.21
CA LYS A 36 1.65 8.46 2.67
C LYS A 36 0.60 7.79 1.81
N ILE A 37 -0.61 8.34 1.86
CA ILE A 37 -1.72 8.00 0.97
C ILE A 37 -2.13 9.28 0.25
N GLU A 38 -2.04 9.29 -1.06
CA GLU A 38 -2.40 10.45 -1.88
C GLU A 38 -3.43 10.07 -2.93
N LYS A 39 -4.39 10.98 -3.16
CA LYS A 39 -5.38 10.81 -4.23
C LYS A 39 -4.86 11.51 -5.47
N ILE A 40 -4.57 10.74 -6.52
CA ILE A 40 -4.12 11.26 -7.81
C ILE A 40 -5.22 10.97 -8.83
N ASN A 41 -5.83 12.04 -9.36
CA ASN A 41 -6.98 11.96 -10.26
C ASN A 41 -8.16 11.18 -9.61
N SER A 42 -8.45 9.99 -10.12
CA SER A 42 -9.53 9.11 -9.65
C SER A 42 -9.03 7.94 -8.82
N ASP A 43 -7.71 7.79 -8.62
CA ASP A 43 -7.11 6.65 -7.92
C ASP A 43 -6.40 7.08 -6.62
N TRP A 44 -6.19 6.12 -5.73
CA TRP A 44 -5.39 6.30 -4.52
C TRP A 44 -4.02 5.67 -4.72
N VAL A 45 -2.96 6.36 -4.32
CA VAL A 45 -1.59 5.86 -4.40
C VAL A 45 -1.03 5.77 -2.99
N TYR A 46 -0.43 4.61 -2.70
CA TYR A 46 0.24 4.31 -1.45
C TYR A 46 1.74 4.47 -1.64
N THR A 47 2.37 5.27 -0.79
CA THR A 47 3.82 5.28 -0.64
C THR A 47 4.17 4.37 0.53
N ILE A 48 4.88 3.29 0.23
CA ILE A 48 5.22 2.22 1.15
C ILE A 48 6.73 2.23 1.37
N GLU A 49 7.14 2.22 2.63
CA GLU A 49 8.52 2.02 3.05
C GLU A 49 8.72 0.57 3.50
N VAL A 50 9.62 -0.13 2.80
CA VAL A 50 9.99 -1.52 3.09
C VAL A 50 11.40 -1.56 3.69
N THR A 51 11.57 -2.28 4.81
CA THR A 51 12.88 -2.51 5.41
C THR A 51 13.69 -3.48 4.55
N THR A 52 14.95 -3.12 4.25
CA THR A 52 15.78 -3.85 3.26
C THR A 52 16.14 -5.28 3.66
N ASN A 53 16.00 -5.64 4.94
CA ASN A 53 16.22 -6.99 5.45
C ASN A 53 15.02 -7.95 5.23
N ARG A 54 13.95 -7.49 4.57
CA ARG A 54 12.76 -8.28 4.19
C ARG A 54 12.52 -8.20 2.69
N VAL A 55 13.35 -8.92 1.93
CA VAL A 55 13.28 -8.92 0.45
C VAL A 55 12.00 -9.54 -0.11
N ASP A 56 11.30 -10.36 0.68
CA ASP A 56 9.97 -10.89 0.33
C ASP A 56 8.88 -9.81 0.21
N MET A 57 9.16 -8.61 0.72
CA MET A 57 8.26 -7.45 0.70
C MET A 57 8.62 -6.41 -0.37
N ALA A 58 9.70 -6.62 -1.12
CA ALA A 58 10.24 -5.67 -2.11
C ALA A 58 9.84 -6.01 -3.55
#